data_AF-A0A3D1V9R3-F1
#
_entry.id   AF-A0A3D1V9R3-F1
#
_cell.length_a   1.000
_cell.length_b   1.000
_cell.length_c   1.000
_cell.angle_alpha   90.00
_cell.angle_beta   90.00
_cell.angle_gamma   90.00
#
_symmetry.space_group_name_H-M   'P 1'
#
loop_
_entity.id
_entity.type
_entity.pdbx_description
1 polymer ?
#
loop_
_entity_poly.entity_id
_entity_poly.type
_entity_poly.pdbx_seq_one_letter_code
_entity_poly.pdbx_strand_id
1 'polypeptide(L)'
;LSSARFRVYTSRDVIGVEIGGALKNVIALGAGVSDGLRMGQNAKAAFITRGLAELTRLGIAAGANPLTFGGLSGLGDLIATCESPLSRNRTFGQLLSEGLSMEDARQRIGHVVEGATTAYAMAELGRRYGVETPIADAIVAVLDGQVSVDDAIHVLLTRNQRAELD
;
A
#
# COMPACT_ATOMS: atom_id res chain seq x y z
N LEU A 1 -12.43 27.00 3.41
CA LEU A 1 -12.20 25.63 2.87
C LEU A 1 -13.19 24.57 3.41
N SER A 2 -14.22 24.92 4.20
CA SER A 2 -15.27 23.97 4.61
C SER A 2 -16.61 24.35 3.99
N SER A 3 -17.42 23.37 3.60
CA SER A 3 -18.80 23.50 3.11
C SER A 3 -19.72 22.49 3.81
N ALA A 4 -21.03 22.54 3.53
CA ALA A 4 -22.00 21.57 4.05
C ALA A 4 -21.73 20.11 3.61
N ARG A 5 -20.93 19.90 2.55
CA ARG A 5 -20.62 18.57 2.00
C ARG A 5 -19.14 18.20 2.08
N PHE A 6 -18.30 19.09 2.60
CA PHE A 6 -16.86 18.88 2.64
C PHE A 6 -16.26 19.56 3.87
N ARG A 7 -15.61 18.78 4.72
CA ARG A 7 -14.96 19.26 5.94
C ARG A 7 -13.47 19.01 5.89
N VAL A 8 -12.69 20.05 6.19
CA VAL A 8 -11.24 19.99 6.24
C VAL A 8 -10.77 19.90 7.69
N TYR A 9 -9.81 19.01 7.92
CA TYR A 9 -9.07 18.88 9.17
C TYR A 9 -7.61 19.24 8.90
N THR A 10 -7.06 20.15 9.69
CA THR A 10 -5.68 20.61 9.54
C THR A 10 -4.74 19.75 10.37
N SER A 11 -3.56 19.46 9.84
CA SER A 11 -2.48 18.80 10.58
C SER A 11 -1.20 19.62 10.51
N ARG A 12 -0.40 19.60 11.57
CA ARG A 12 0.98 20.11 11.57
C ARG A 12 2.01 19.04 11.20
N ASP A 13 1.60 17.77 11.24
CA ASP A 13 2.44 16.64 10.86
C ASP A 13 2.41 16.45 9.35
N VAL A 14 3.18 17.29 8.65
CA VAL A 14 3.28 17.25 7.18
C VAL A 14 3.85 15.91 6.72
N ILE A 15 4.87 15.40 7.40
CA ILE A 15 5.53 14.13 7.07
C ILE A 15 4.54 12.97 7.16
N GLY A 16 3.77 12.87 8.25
CA GLY A 16 2.78 11.80 8.40
C GLY A 16 1.66 11.88 7.36
N VAL A 17 1.22 13.09 7.01
CA VAL A 17 0.21 13.29 5.96
C VAL A 17 0.74 12.89 4.58
N GLU A 18 1.97 13.27 4.23
CA GLU A 18 2.61 12.92 2.96
C GLU A 18 2.85 11.41 2.84
N ILE A 19 3.37 10.77 3.88
CA ILE A 19 3.64 9.33 3.89
C ILE A 19 2.33 8.55 3.81
N GLY A 20 1.34 8.88 4.65
CA GLY A 20 0.02 8.23 4.59
C GLY A 20 -0.64 8.41 3.23
N GLY A 21 -0.62 9.64 2.71
CA GLY A 21 -1.23 10.01 1.44
C GLY A 21 -0.50 9.49 0.20
N ALA A 22 0.81 9.32 0.20
CA ALA A 22 1.53 8.81 -0.96
C ALA A 22 1.53 7.28 -0.96
N LEU A 23 1.92 6.69 0.17
CA LEU A 23 2.31 5.29 0.23
C LEU A 23 1.13 4.32 0.35
N LYS A 24 -0.08 4.80 0.71
CA LYS A 24 -1.29 3.94 0.72
C LYS A 24 -1.56 3.29 -0.63
N ASN A 25 -1.15 3.95 -1.73
CA ASN A 25 -1.31 3.43 -3.08
C ASN A 25 -0.56 2.11 -3.30
N VAL A 26 0.56 1.89 -2.60
CA VAL A 26 1.31 0.62 -2.63
C VAL A 26 0.47 -0.48 -2.00
N ILE A 27 -0.12 -0.22 -0.83
CA ILE A 27 -1.00 -1.19 -0.16
C ILE A 27 -2.24 -1.47 -1.01
N ALA A 28 -2.78 -0.48 -1.71
CA ALA A 28 -3.89 -0.69 -2.63
C ALA A 28 -3.58 -1.67 -3.77
N LEU A 29 -2.33 -1.75 -4.24
CA LEU A 29 -1.92 -2.77 -5.23
C LEU A 29 -2.08 -4.17 -4.65
N GLY A 30 -1.52 -4.43 -3.47
CA GLY A 30 -1.63 -5.75 -2.83
C GLY A 30 -3.07 -6.10 -2.42
N ALA A 31 -3.87 -5.11 -2.03
CA ALA A 31 -5.30 -5.30 -1.80
C ALA A 31 -6.03 -5.71 -3.09
N GLY A 32 -5.63 -5.13 -4.23
CA GLY A 32 -6.10 -5.53 -5.55
C GLY A 32 -5.72 -6.96 -5.92
N VAL A 33 -4.47 -7.35 -5.66
CA VAL A 33 -4.01 -8.73 -5.84
C VAL A 33 -4.88 -9.70 -5.03
N SER A 34 -5.13 -9.38 -3.76
CA SER A 34 -5.99 -10.19 -2.89
C SER A 34 -7.42 -10.33 -3.44
N ASP A 35 -7.96 -9.27 -4.07
CA ASP A 35 -9.27 -9.31 -4.70
C ASP A 35 -9.27 -10.21 -5.95
N GLY A 36 -8.26 -10.09 -6.81
CA GLY A 36 -8.19 -10.87 -8.06
C GLY A 36 -7.94 -12.36 -7.83
N LEU A 37 -7.18 -12.72 -6.78
CA LEU A 37 -7.02 -14.10 -6.30
C LEU A 37 -8.22 -14.62 -5.50
N ARG A 38 -9.25 -13.78 -5.24
CA ARG A 38 -10.44 -14.14 -4.47
C ARG A 38 -10.14 -14.68 -3.06
N MET A 39 -9.12 -14.15 -2.39
CA MET A 39 -8.70 -14.60 -1.06
C MET A 39 -9.72 -14.32 0.05
N GLY A 40 -10.68 -13.42 -0.22
CA GLY A 40 -11.75 -13.05 0.70
C GLY A 40 -11.41 -11.87 1.61
N GLN A 41 -12.45 -11.36 2.29
CA GLN A 41 -12.38 -10.09 3.03
C GLN A 41 -11.44 -10.14 4.23
N ASN A 42 -11.33 -11.28 4.92
CA ASN A 42 -10.45 -11.40 6.09
C ASN A 42 -8.97 -11.32 5.70
N ALA A 43 -8.58 -11.98 4.60
CA ALA A 43 -7.21 -11.91 4.08
C ALA A 43 -6.85 -10.49 3.65
N LYS A 44 -7.77 -9.82 2.94
CA LYS A 44 -7.61 -8.42 2.54
C LYS A 44 -7.50 -7.48 3.74
N ALA A 45 -8.37 -7.62 4.74
CA ALA A 45 -8.33 -6.81 5.95
C ALA A 45 -7.03 -7.01 6.74
N ALA A 46 -6.57 -8.25 6.86
CA ALA A 46 -5.28 -8.56 7.46
C ALA A 46 -4.13 -7.90 6.68
N PHE A 47 -4.13 -8.01 5.35
CA PHE A 47 -3.13 -7.37 4.49
C PHE A 47 -3.11 -5.84 4.66
N ILE A 48 -4.27 -5.17 4.61
CA ILE A 48 -4.39 -3.72 4.79
C ILE A 48 -3.85 -3.31 6.16
N THR A 49 -4.16 -4.06 7.21
CA THR A 49 -3.69 -3.80 8.58
C THR A 49 -2.16 -3.89 8.68
N ARG A 50 -1.56 -4.92 8.06
CA ARG A 50 -0.09 -5.06 8.00
C ARG A 50 0.55 -3.96 7.16
N GLY A 51 -0.11 -3.55 6.07
CA GLY A 51 0.28 -2.41 5.26
C GLY A 51 0.32 -1.12 6.08
N LEU A 52 -0.74 -0.80 6.82
CA LEU A 52 -0.78 0.36 7.70
C LEU A 52 0.34 0.35 8.75
N ALA A 53 0.63 -0.82 9.35
CA ALA A 53 1.73 -0.95 10.29
C ALA A 53 3.09 -0.66 9.64
N GLU A 54 3.30 -1.07 8.40
CA GLU A 54 4.51 -0.77 7.63
C GLU A 54 4.64 0.72 7.30
N LEU A 55 3.56 1.35 6.84
CA LEU A 55 3.50 2.80 6.63
C LEU A 55 3.81 3.57 7.91
N THR A 56 3.27 3.11 9.03
CA THR A 56 3.43 3.74 10.34
C THR A 56 4.89 3.64 10.82
N ARG A 57 5.52 2.45 10.75
CA ARG A 57 6.95 2.29 11.11
C ARG A 57 7.85 3.18 10.26
N LEU A 58 7.61 3.22 8.95
CA LEU A 58 8.37 4.07 8.04
C LEU A 58 8.16 5.56 8.35
N GLY A 59 6.93 5.95 8.64
CA GLY A 59 6.55 7.29 9.06
C GLY A 59 7.27 7.74 10.34
N ILE A 60 7.23 6.91 11.38
CA ILE A 60 7.90 7.19 12.65
C ILE A 60 9.40 7.38 12.42
N ALA A 61 10.03 6.50 11.64
CA ALA A 61 11.46 6.62 11.32
C ALA A 61 11.80 7.90 10.54
N ALA A 62 10.86 8.40 9.72
CA ALA A 62 10.97 9.68 9.03
C ALA A 62 10.63 10.90 9.91
N GLY A 63 10.22 10.71 11.17
CA GLY A 63 9.87 11.78 12.11
C GLY A 63 8.38 12.18 12.15
N ALA A 64 7.49 11.38 11.56
CA ALA A 64 6.05 11.61 11.63
C ALA A 64 5.45 11.29 13.01
N ASN A 65 4.29 11.86 13.30
CA ASN A 65 3.50 11.50 14.47
C ASN A 65 2.73 10.19 14.20
N PRO A 66 2.89 9.13 15.02
CA PRO A 66 2.20 7.86 14.81
C PRO A 66 0.67 7.98 14.78
N LEU A 67 0.09 8.94 15.51
CA LEU A 67 -1.36 9.14 15.54
C LEU A 67 -1.93 9.63 14.20
N THR A 68 -1.11 10.23 13.33
CA THR A 68 -1.54 10.67 12.00
C THR A 68 -1.97 9.49 11.13
N PHE A 69 -1.35 8.32 11.30
CA PHE A 69 -1.69 7.11 10.55
C PHE A 69 -3.04 6.51 10.96
N GLY A 70 -3.53 6.78 12.17
CA GLY A 70 -4.90 6.46 12.58
C GLY A 70 -5.95 7.45 12.04
N GLY A 71 -5.52 8.55 11.42
CA GLY A 71 -6.38 9.62 10.92
C GLY A 71 -6.82 9.48 9.47
N LEU A 72 -7.38 10.57 8.92
CA LEU A 72 -7.94 10.60 7.56
C LEU A 72 -6.89 10.37 6.47
N SER A 73 -5.67 10.91 6.61
CA SER A 73 -4.58 10.73 5.63
C SER A 73 -3.90 9.37 5.70
N GLY A 74 -4.09 8.63 6.80
CA GLY A 74 -3.60 7.26 6.97
C GLY A 74 -4.71 6.25 6.72
N LEU A 75 -5.29 5.72 7.80
CA LEU A 75 -6.33 4.69 7.79
C LEU A 75 -7.52 5.05 6.89
N GLY A 76 -8.00 6.31 6.96
CA GLY A 76 -9.19 6.74 6.22
C GLY A 76 -9.02 6.59 4.71
N ASP A 77 -7.99 7.24 4.16
CA ASP A 77 -7.67 7.21 2.72
C ASP A 77 -7.20 5.82 2.28
N LEU A 78 -6.47 5.10 3.14
CA LEU A 78 -6.05 3.72 2.88
C LEU A 78 -7.24 2.80 2.65
N ILE A 79 -8.23 2.78 3.56
CA ILE A 79 -9.44 1.96 3.40
C ILE A 79 -10.21 2.39 2.15
N ALA A 80 -10.44 3.69 1.97
CA ALA A 80 -11.16 4.20 0.81
C ALA A 80 -10.50 3.76 -0.51
N THR A 81 -9.17 3.77 -0.57
CA THR A 81 -8.41 3.37 -1.76
C THR A 81 -8.39 1.85 -1.97
N CYS A 82 -8.31 1.06 -0.90
CA CYS A 82 -8.28 -0.41 -0.99
C CYS A 82 -9.65 -1.04 -1.29
N GLU A 83 -10.74 -0.40 -0.89
CA GLU A 83 -12.10 -0.91 -1.12
C GLU A 83 -12.77 -0.34 -2.37
N SER A 84 -12.32 0.81 -2.86
CA SER A 84 -12.97 1.46 -4.00
C SER A 84 -12.74 0.70 -5.31
N PRO A 85 -13.79 0.35 -6.06
CA PRO A 85 -13.65 -0.18 -7.43
C PRO A 85 -13.14 0.85 -8.43
N LEU A 86 -13.14 2.14 -8.05
CA LEU A 86 -12.61 3.24 -8.87
C LEU A 86 -11.10 3.46 -8.64
N SER A 87 -10.52 2.77 -7.64
CA SER A 87 -9.09 2.86 -7.36
C SER A 87 -8.28 2.19 -8.46
N ARG A 88 -7.55 3.01 -9.23
CA ARG A 88 -6.64 2.54 -10.28
C ARG A 88 -5.54 1.62 -9.74
N ASN A 89 -5.04 1.88 -8.54
CA ASN A 89 -4.04 1.02 -7.89
C ASN A 89 -4.64 -0.36 -7.53
N ARG A 90 -5.86 -0.38 -6.99
CA ARG A 90 -6.56 -1.64 -6.70
C ARG A 90 -6.81 -2.45 -7.98
N THR A 91 -7.31 -1.80 -9.03
CA THR A 91 -7.54 -2.45 -10.32
C THR A 91 -6.24 -2.97 -10.93
N PHE A 92 -5.14 -2.22 -10.81
CA PHE A 92 -3.84 -2.67 -11.30
C PHE A 92 -3.37 -3.94 -10.58
N GLY A 93 -3.50 -4.00 -9.26
CA GLY A 93 -3.22 -5.20 -8.49
C GLY A 93 -4.02 -6.42 -8.92
N GLN A 94 -5.31 -6.23 -9.25
CA GLN A 94 -6.16 -7.31 -9.77
C GLN A 94 -5.60 -7.83 -11.11
N LEU A 95 -5.22 -6.94 -12.02
CA LEU A 95 -4.63 -7.33 -13.31
C LEU A 95 -3.30 -8.09 -13.14
N LEU A 96 -2.46 -7.69 -12.18
CA LEU A 96 -1.23 -8.42 -11.86
C LEU A 96 -1.53 -9.85 -11.40
N SER A 97 -2.58 -10.05 -10.60
CA SER A 97 -2.99 -11.39 -10.16
C SER A 97 -3.56 -12.27 -11.28
N GLU A 98 -3.97 -11.67 -12.40
CA GLU A 98 -4.38 -12.38 -13.62
C GLU A 98 -3.15 -12.79 -14.48
N GLY A 99 -1.93 -12.50 -14.02
CA GLY A 99 -0.68 -12.84 -14.70
C GLY A 99 -0.26 -11.83 -15.79
N LEU A 100 -0.91 -10.65 -15.84
CA LEU A 100 -0.49 -9.61 -16.77
C LEU A 100 0.86 -9.03 -16.35
N SER A 101 1.69 -8.71 -17.34
CA SER A 101 2.90 -7.93 -17.10
C SER A 101 2.55 -6.51 -16.62
N MET A 102 3.51 -5.84 -15.99
CA MET A 102 3.35 -4.44 -15.58
C MET A 102 2.94 -3.54 -16.76
N GLU A 103 3.53 -3.77 -17.93
CA GLU A 103 3.27 -2.98 -19.13
C GLU A 103 1.85 -3.24 -19.66
N ASP A 104 1.43 -4.50 -19.77
CA ASP A 104 0.09 -4.85 -20.24
C ASP A 104 -1.00 -4.33 -19.28
N ALA A 105 -0.78 -4.47 -17.97
CA ALA A 105 -1.68 -3.95 -16.95
C ALA A 105 -1.80 -2.41 -17.05
N ARG A 106 -0.69 -1.71 -17.33
CA ARG A 106 -0.67 -0.25 -17.47
C ARG A 106 -1.41 0.20 -18.72
N GLN A 107 -1.19 -0.49 -19.85
CA GLN A 107 -1.90 -0.21 -21.09
C GLN A 107 -3.41 -0.42 -20.94
N ARG A 108 -3.82 -1.48 -20.23
CA ARG A 108 -5.24 -1.77 -20.00
C ARG A 108 -5.95 -0.73 -19.12
N ILE A 109 -5.26 -0.14 -18.15
CA ILE A 109 -5.82 0.94 -17.33
C ILE A 109 -5.87 2.27 -18.09
N GLY A 110 -4.93 2.52 -19.00
CA GLY A 110 -4.90 3.74 -19.82
C GLY A 110 -4.55 5.02 -19.05
N HIS A 111 -4.18 4.91 -17.78
CA HIS A 111 -3.82 6.03 -16.90
C HIS A 111 -2.59 5.67 -16.05
N VAL A 112 -1.93 6.70 -15.51
CA VAL A 112 -0.81 6.51 -14.56
C VAL A 112 -1.32 5.82 -13.30
N VAL A 113 -0.57 4.79 -12.88
CA VAL A 113 -0.76 4.05 -11.63
C VAL A 113 0.36 4.46 -10.67
N GLU A 114 0.05 5.43 -9.81
CA GLU A 114 1.01 6.03 -8.89
C GLU A 114 1.65 4.97 -7.97
N GLY A 115 0.86 4.00 -7.50
CA GLY A 115 1.31 2.96 -6.57
C GLY A 115 2.50 2.16 -7.09
N ALA A 116 2.58 1.91 -8.40
CA ALA A 116 3.70 1.18 -8.99
C ALA A 116 5.01 1.96 -8.81
N THR A 117 5.02 3.24 -9.16
CA THR A 117 6.21 4.11 -8.95
C THR A 117 6.48 4.31 -7.45
N THR A 118 5.43 4.48 -6.65
CA THR A 118 5.54 4.69 -5.21
C THR A 118 6.10 3.47 -4.47
N ALA A 119 5.92 2.25 -4.99
CA ALA A 119 6.49 1.04 -4.38
C ALA A 119 8.01 1.11 -4.33
N TYR A 120 8.67 1.50 -5.43
CA TYR A 120 10.11 1.70 -5.47
C TYR A 120 10.56 2.79 -4.50
N ALA A 121 9.82 3.90 -4.43
CA ALA A 121 10.12 5.00 -3.52
C ALA A 121 9.98 4.57 -2.04
N MET A 122 8.96 3.78 -1.72
CA MET A 122 8.74 3.24 -0.38
C MET A 122 9.86 2.30 0.04
N ALA A 123 10.27 1.37 -0.84
CA ALA A 123 11.37 0.45 -0.58
C ALA A 123 12.70 1.20 -0.39
N GLU A 124 12.95 2.24 -1.19
CA GLU A 124 14.13 3.09 -1.03
C GLU A 124 14.11 3.88 0.28
N LEU A 125 12.94 4.41 0.65
CA LEU A 125 12.77 5.12 1.92
C LEU A 125 12.99 4.18 3.11
N GLY A 126 12.53 2.93 3.01
CA GLY A 126 12.80 1.86 3.98
C GLY A 126 14.29 1.63 4.17
N ARG A 127 15.04 1.42 3.07
CA ARG A 127 16.51 1.30 3.10
C ARG A 127 17.17 2.52 3.73
N ARG A 128 16.74 3.73 3.36
CA ARG A 128 17.32 4.99 3.85
C ARG A 128 17.14 5.17 5.35
N TYR A 129 15.99 4.78 5.91
CA TYR A 129 15.70 4.91 7.33
C TYR A 129 15.98 3.64 8.15
N GLY A 130 16.48 2.57 7.53
CA GLY A 130 16.72 1.29 8.21
C GLY A 130 15.45 0.59 8.68
N VAL A 131 14.34 0.77 7.95
CA VAL A 131 13.04 0.14 8.24
C VAL A 131 12.76 -0.94 7.21
N GLU A 132 12.44 -2.15 7.66
CA GLU A 132 11.98 -3.22 6.76
C GLU A 132 10.63 -2.87 6.14
N THR A 133 10.55 -2.99 4.81
CA THR A 133 9.34 -2.74 4.01
C THR A 133 8.93 -3.97 3.20
N PRO A 134 8.63 -5.12 3.84
CA PRO A 134 8.40 -6.37 3.14
C PRO A 134 7.25 -6.32 2.13
N ILE A 135 6.20 -5.55 2.39
CA ILE A 135 5.09 -5.42 1.44
C ILE A 135 5.55 -4.63 0.21
N ALA A 136 6.27 -3.52 0.41
CA ALA A 136 6.81 -2.75 -0.70
C ALA A 136 7.82 -3.57 -1.52
N ASP A 137 8.72 -4.30 -0.85
CA ASP A 137 9.75 -5.13 -1.49
C ASP A 137 9.11 -6.26 -2.31
N ALA A 138 8.07 -6.92 -1.77
CA ALA A 138 7.33 -7.95 -2.49
C ALA A 138 6.61 -7.39 -3.73
N ILE A 139 6.00 -6.21 -3.61
CA ILE A 139 5.36 -5.54 -4.75
C ILE A 139 6.40 -5.16 -5.81
N VAL A 140 7.54 -4.61 -5.42
CA VAL A 140 8.64 -4.28 -6.34
C VAL A 140 9.11 -5.53 -7.09
N ALA A 141 9.33 -6.65 -6.39
CA ALA A 141 9.77 -7.89 -7.01
C ALA A 141 8.76 -8.44 -8.03
N VAL A 142 7.45 -8.30 -7.76
CA VAL A 142 6.38 -8.66 -8.73
C VAL A 142 6.38 -7.71 -9.93
N LEU A 143 6.51 -6.40 -9.71
CA LEU A 143 6.52 -5.39 -10.78
C LEU A 143 7.72 -5.57 -11.72
N ASP A 144 8.88 -5.92 -11.17
CA ASP A 144 10.11 -6.22 -11.92
C ASP A 144 10.09 -7.60 -12.59
N GLY A 145 9.06 -8.41 -12.35
CA GLY A 145 8.94 -9.77 -12.88
C GLY A 145 9.97 -10.75 -12.30
N GLN A 146 10.55 -10.44 -11.14
CA GLN A 146 11.53 -11.30 -10.46
C GLN A 146 10.87 -12.50 -9.78
N VAL A 147 9.64 -12.32 -9.31
CA VAL A 147 8.83 -13.35 -8.65
C VAL A 147 7.39 -13.31 -9.16
N SER A 148 6.70 -14.45 -9.12
CA SER A 148 5.26 -14.47 -9.36
C SER A 148 4.50 -13.87 -8.18
N VAL A 149 3.22 -13.54 -8.39
CA VAL A 149 2.33 -13.09 -7.32
C VAL A 149 2.20 -14.16 -6.22
N ASP A 150 2.09 -15.43 -6.61
CA ASP A 150 1.98 -16.54 -5.65
C ASP A 150 3.27 -16.70 -4.82
N ASP A 151 4.44 -16.57 -5.44
CA ASP A 151 5.73 -16.60 -4.74
C ASP A 151 5.85 -15.43 -3.76
N ALA A 152 5.44 -14.23 -4.15
CA ALA A 152 5.46 -13.05 -3.28
C ALA A 152 4.56 -13.23 -2.05
N ILE A 153 3.36 -13.80 -2.22
CA ILE A 153 2.46 -14.15 -1.11
C ILE A 153 3.10 -15.19 -0.21
N HIS A 154 3.71 -16.23 -0.79
CA HIS A 154 4.37 -17.27 -0.03
C HIS A 154 5.50 -16.72 0.85
N VAL A 155 6.32 -15.81 0.30
CA VAL A 155 7.39 -15.12 1.04
C VAL A 155 6.79 -14.31 2.20
N LEU A 156 5.73 -13.53 1.98
CA LEU A 156 5.11 -12.73 3.05
C LEU A 156 4.54 -13.59 4.19
N LEU A 157 3.95 -14.74 3.86
CA LEU A 157 3.33 -15.64 4.85
C LEU A 157 4.34 -16.51 5.61
N THR A 158 5.53 -16.74 5.05
CA THR A 158 6.58 -17.57 5.68
C THR A 158 7.59 -16.79 6.52
N ARG A 159 7.45 -15.46 6.61
CA ARG A 159 8.26 -14.64 7.51
C ARG A 159 8.09 -15.11 8.96
N ASN A 160 9.15 -14.96 9.74
CA ASN A 160 9.14 -15.27 11.17
C ASN A 160 7.99 -14.56 11.88
N GLN A 161 7.34 -15.28 12.80
CA GLN A 161 6.32 -14.72 13.66
C GLN A 161 6.94 -13.62 14.55
N ARG A 162 6.20 -12.54 14.75
CA ARG A 162 6.56 -11.43 15.64
C ARG A 162 5.32 -10.95 16.39
N ALA A 163 5.51 -10.26 17.51
CA ALA A 163 4.38 -9.65 18.20
C ALA A 163 3.73 -8.58 17.29
N GLU A 164 2.46 -8.29 17.55
CA GLU A 164 1.71 -7.35 16.70
C GLU A 164 2.25 -5.91 16.78
N LEU A 165 2.78 -5.52 17.94
CA LEU A 165 3.27 -4.18 18.25
C LEU A 165 4.80 -4.05 18.18
N ASP A 166 5.50 -5.14 17.85
CA ASP A 166 6.96 -5.18 17.63
C ASP A 166 7.29 -5.00 16.14
#